data_AF-A0A2N6AEK9-F1
#
_entry.id   AF-A0A2N6AEK9-F1
#
_cell.length_a   1.000
_cell.length_b   1.000
_cell.length_c   1.000
_cell.angle_alpha   90.00
_cell.angle_beta   90.00
_cell.angle_gamma   90.00
#
_symmetry.space_group_name_H-M   'P 1'
#
loop_
_entity.id
_entity.type
_entity.pdbx_description
1 polymer ?
#
loop_
_entity_poly.entity_id
_entity_poly.type
_entity_poly.pdbx_seq_one_letter_code
_entity_poly.pdbx_strand_id
1 'polypeptide(L)' 'MSVGFFQILLIALIVLLLFGSGRIKNLMSELGEGIRAFRKGADSNDKKKKKK' A
#
# COMPACT_ATOMS: atom_id res chain seq x y z
N MET A 1 10.89 15.24 -21.95
CA MET A 1 9.81 14.26 -22.12
C MET A 1 9.40 13.78 -20.75
N SER A 2 8.29 14.30 -20.23
CA SER A 2 7.74 13.91 -18.93
C SER A 2 7.25 12.47 -19.00
N VAL A 3 7.64 11.65 -18.03
CA VAL A 3 7.07 10.31 -17.83
C VAL A 3 5.59 10.50 -17.56
N GLY A 4 4.79 10.30 -18.60
CA GLY A 4 3.34 10.51 -18.54
C GLY A 4 2.66 9.38 -17.77
N PHE A 5 1.47 9.64 -17.27
CA PHE A 5 0.62 8.66 -16.59
C PHE A 5 0.50 7.33 -17.35
N PHE A 6 0.42 7.40 -18.70
CA PHE A 6 0.37 6.23 -19.58
C PHE A 6 1.59 5.30 -19.46
N GLN A 7 2.78 5.85 -19.21
CA GLN A 7 4.02 5.07 -19.13
C GLN A 7 4.06 4.28 -17.82
N ILE A 8 3.64 4.89 -16.71
CA ILE A 8 3.50 4.22 -15.41
C ILE A 8 2.46 3.10 -15.48
N LEU A 9 1.32 3.35 -16.16
CA LEU A 9 0.27 2.35 -16.33
C LEU A 9 0.74 1.13 -17.15
N LEU A 10 1.50 1.36 -18.23
CA LEU A 10 2.08 0.29 -19.04
C LEU A 10 3.07 -0.56 -18.24
N ILE A 11 3.95 0.08 -17.46
CA ILE A 11 4.90 -0.62 -16.59
C ILE A 11 4.15 -1.44 -15.54
N ALA A 12 3.13 -0.86 -14.89
CA ALA A 12 2.31 -1.56 -13.92
C ALA A 12 1.61 -2.80 -14.53
N LEU A 13 1.16 -2.71 -15.79
CA LEU A 13 0.56 -3.85 -16.50
C LEU A 13 1.58 -4.98 -16.71
N ILE A 14 2.80 -4.66 -17.13
CA ILE A 14 3.88 -5.65 -17.32
C ILE A 14 4.21 -6.31 -15.97
N VAL A 15 4.37 -5.53 -14.90
CA VAL A 15 4.61 -6.05 -13.56
C VAL A 15 3.47 -6.96 -13.10
N LEU A 16 2.22 -6.58 -13.36
CA LEU A 16 1.04 -7.39 -13.04
C LEU A 16 1.02 -8.73 -13.79
N LEU A 17 1.43 -8.75 -15.06
CA LEU A 17 1.52 -9.99 -15.84
C LEU A 17 2.66 -10.90 -15.35
N LEU A 18 3.83 -10.35 -15.02
CA LEU A 18 4.99 -11.13 -14.54
C LEU A 18 4.75 -11.72 -13.15
N PHE A 19 4.17 -10.95 -12.24
CA PHE A 19 3.93 -11.40 -10.87
C PHE A 19 2.58 -12.12 -10.71
N GLY A 20 1.63 -11.86 -11.61
CA GLY A 20 0.27 -12.36 -11.52
C GLY A 20 -0.57 -11.63 -10.47
N SER A 21 -1.89 -11.58 -10.68
CA SER A 21 -2.82 -10.89 -9.78
C SER A 21 -2.91 -11.54 -8.38
N GLY A 22 -2.69 -12.86 -8.28
CA GLY A 22 -2.73 -13.59 -7.01
C GLY A 22 -1.60 -13.22 -6.05
N ARG A 23 -0.35 -13.13 -6.55
CA ARG A 23 0.82 -12.80 -5.72
C ARG A 23 0.75 -11.35 -5.22
N ILE A 24 0.37 -10.42 -6.09
CA ILE A 24 0.20 -9.01 -5.73
C ILE A 24 -0.90 -8.83 -4.68
N LYS A 25 -2.04 -9.53 -4.82
CA LYS A 25 -3.13 -9.48 -3.82
C LYS A 25 -2.69 -10.01 -2.46
N ASN A 26 -1.96 -11.13 -2.41
CA ASN A 26 -1.47 -11.69 -1.15
C ASN A 26 -0.49 -10.75 -0.46
N LEU A 27 0.49 -10.21 -1.20
CA LEU A 27 1.46 -9.25 -0.69
C LEU A 27 0.78 -7.96 -0.21
N MET A 28 -0.16 -7.41 -0.99
CA MET A 28 -0.92 -6.23 -0.60
C MET A 28 -1.79 -6.46 0.65
N SER A 29 -2.33 -7.68 0.82
CA SER A 29 -3.11 -8.03 2.01
C SER A 29 -2.23 -8.06 3.26
N GLU A 30 -1.07 -8.72 3.19
CA GLU A 30 -0.10 -8.81 4.30
C GLU A 30 0.47 -7.43 4.67
N LEU A 31 0.84 -6.64 3.65
CA LEU A 31 1.29 -5.25 3.84
C LEU A 31 0.16 -4.36 4.38
N GLY A 32 -1.07 -4.57 3.90
CA GLY A 32 -2.24 -3.81 4.31
C GLY A 32 -2.58 -4.01 5.78
N GLU A 33 -2.51 -5.25 6.28
CA GLU A 33 -2.68 -5.54 7.70
C GLU A 33 -1.57 -4.89 8.55
N GLY A 34 -0.30 -4.97 8.11
CA GLY A 34 0.82 -4.32 8.79
C GLY A 34 0.68 -2.80 8.88
N ILE A 35 0.32 -2.15 7.76
CA ILE A 35 0.09 -0.70 7.71
C ILE A 35 -1.12 -0.32 8.58
N ARG A 36 -2.19 -1.12 8.58
CA ARG A 36 -3.40 -0.88 9.40
C ARG A 36 -3.09 -0.98 10.90
N ALA A 37 -2.30 -1.97 11.31
CA ALA A 37 -1.84 -2.12 12.68
C ALA A 37 -0.94 -0.94 13.10
N PHE A 38 -0.01 -0.52 12.24
CA PHE A 38 0.86 0.63 12.47
C PHE A 38 0.05 1.92 12.66
N ARG A 39 -0.91 2.17 11.76
CA ARG A 39 -1.77 3.36 11.83
C ARG A 39 -2.65 3.35 13.08
N LYS A 40 -3.23 2.21 13.45
CA LYS A 40 -4.02 2.07 14.69
C LYS A 40 -3.16 2.32 15.94
N GLY A 41 -1.92 1.83 15.98
CA GLY A 41 -0.98 2.09 17.06
C GLY A 41 -0.59 3.57 17.16
N ALA A 42 -0.33 4.22 16.03
CA ALA A 42 -0.02 5.65 15.95
C ALA A 42 -1.21 6.52 16.42
N ASP A 43 -2.43 6.24 15.94
CA ASP A 43 -3.65 6.95 16.34
C ASP A 43 -4.01 6.73 17.82
N SER A 44 -3.77 5.52 18.36
CA SER A 44 -3.98 5.25 19.79
C SER A 44 -3.02 6.03 20.70
N ASN A 45 -1.80 6.33 20.23
CA ASN A 45 -0.86 7.17 20.96
C ASN A 45 -1.31 8.65 20.95
N ASP A 46 -1.82 9.14 19.82
CA ASP A 46 -2.34 10.50 19.69
C ASP A 46 -3.61 10.72 20.55
N LYS A 47 -4.55 9.75 20.54
CA LYS A 47 -5.78 9.83 21.36
C LYS A 47 -5.53 9.71 22.87
N LYS A 48 -4.44 9.06 23.30
CA LYS A 48 -4.04 9.05 24.73
C LYS A 48 -3.45 10.38 25.19
N LYS A 49 -2.88 11.19 24.29
CA LYS A 49 -2.40 12.55 24.62
C LYS A 49 -3.52 13.59 24.75
N LYS A 50 -4.67 13.41 24.10
CA LYS A 50 -5.81 14.36 24.15
C LYS A 50 -6.77 14.20 25.33
N LYS A 51 -6.56 13.22 26.21
CA LYS A 51 -7.44 12.94 27.37
C LYS A 51 -6.73 13.10 28.72
N LYS A 52 -5.56 13.76 28.75
CA LYS A 52 -4.85 14.19 29.95
C LYS A 52 -4.75 15.70 29.97
#